data_AF-A0A5D4ULM9-F1
#
_entry.id   AF-A0A5D4ULM9-F1
#
_cell.length_a   1.000
_cell.length_b   1.000
_cell.length_c   1.000
_cell.angle_alpha   90.00
_cell.angle_beta   90.00
_cell.angle_gamma   90.00
#
_symmetry.space_group_name_H-M   'P 1'
#
loop_
_entity.id
_entity.type
_entity.pdbx_description
1 polymer ?
#
loop_
_entity_poly.entity_id
_entity_poly.type
_entity_poly.pdbx_seq_one_letter_code
_entity_poly.pdbx_strand_id
1 'polypeptide(L)'
;MNKRLLVLFTMLFPLLPVHIYAAAPFVIGEGEAGGYQYTVLKGEDGLIWKIGYQDHLVTIYEKEENQAHLDHFRTAVNDLGSHTFGLILAISYLIIVGTTSLVFYKKTKHIPRVSGMIIACLALGAVYYAIASFIGMQAEIEDVGYYYVSLTDS
;
A
#
# COMPACT_ATOMS: atom_id res chain seq x y z
N MET A 1 -43.08 17.77 -4.90
CA MET A 1 -42.11 16.64 -4.88
C MET A 1 -42.63 15.56 -5.83
N ASN A 2 -41.91 15.28 -6.92
CA ASN A 2 -42.40 14.38 -7.97
C ASN A 2 -42.45 12.92 -7.46
N LYS A 3 -43.62 12.28 -7.53
CA LYS A 3 -43.83 10.88 -7.10
C LYS A 3 -42.83 9.91 -7.75
N ARG A 4 -42.37 10.21 -8.98
CA ARG A 4 -41.33 9.47 -9.69
C ARG A 4 -39.94 9.55 -9.03
N LEU A 5 -39.59 10.69 -8.43
CA LEU A 5 -38.33 10.88 -7.72
C LEU A 5 -38.31 10.09 -6.40
N LEU A 6 -39.47 10.03 -5.72
CA LEU A 6 -39.63 9.31 -4.45
C LEU A 6 -39.52 7.78 -4.62
N VAL A 7 -40.03 7.24 -5.74
CA VAL A 7 -39.91 5.81 -6.10
C VAL A 7 -38.47 5.41 -6.45
N LEU A 8 -37.75 6.30 -7.15
CA LEU A 8 -36.31 6.11 -7.43
C LEU A 8 -35.48 6.11 -6.15
N PHE A 9 -35.84 6.97 -5.18
CA PHE A 9 -35.14 7.06 -3.91
C PHE A 9 -35.39 5.83 -3.01
N THR A 10 -36.60 5.27 -3.00
CA THR A 10 -36.90 4.06 -2.22
C THR A 10 -36.34 2.77 -2.83
N MET A 11 -36.16 2.69 -4.16
CA MET A 11 -35.49 1.54 -4.80
C MET A 11 -33.97 1.53 -4.61
N LEU A 12 -33.34 2.67 -4.29
CA LEU A 12 -31.90 2.74 -4.01
C LEU A 12 -31.54 2.29 -2.60
N PHE A 13 -32.48 2.38 -1.66
CA PHE A 13 -32.25 2.09 -0.24
C PHE A 13 -31.87 0.62 0.08
N PRO A 14 -32.43 -0.43 -0.57
CA PRO A 14 -32.02 -1.82 -0.32
C PRO A 14 -30.72 -2.23 -1.02
N LEU A 15 -30.13 -1.37 -1.86
CA LEU A 15 -28.81 -1.60 -2.46
C LEU A 15 -27.65 -1.16 -1.55
N LEU A 16 -27.96 -0.52 -0.41
CA LEU A 16 -26.96 -0.22 0.59
C LEU A 16 -26.62 -1.53 1.32
N PRO A 17 -25.35 -1.99 1.27
CA PRO A 17 -24.96 -3.19 1.99
C PRO A 17 -25.23 -2.99 3.48
N VAL A 18 -26.12 -3.82 4.04
CA VAL A 18 -26.31 -3.91 5.48
C VAL A 18 -25.07 -4.60 6.04
N HIS A 19 -24.08 -3.81 6.46
CA HIS A 19 -22.93 -4.33 7.17
C HIS A 19 -23.38 -4.78 8.56
N ILE A 20 -23.65 -6.08 8.69
CA ILE A 20 -23.83 -6.74 9.99
C ILE A 20 -22.46 -6.71 10.66
N TYR A 21 -22.25 -5.76 11.57
CA TYR A 21 -21.11 -5.76 12.47
C TYR A 21 -21.31 -6.89 13.49
N ALA A 22 -20.82 -8.09 13.15
CA ALA A 22 -20.47 -9.06 14.17
C ALA A 22 -19.39 -8.41 15.07
N ALA A 23 -19.41 -8.72 16.37
CA ALA A 23 -18.39 -8.24 17.31
C ALA A 23 -17.02 -8.75 16.85
N ALA A 24 -16.33 -7.94 16.05
CA ALA A 24 -15.01 -8.25 15.55
C ALA A 24 -14.02 -8.09 16.73
N PRO A 25 -13.04 -9.00 16.86
CA PRO A 25 -11.95 -8.80 17.80
C PRO A 25 -11.31 -7.43 17.55
N PHE A 26 -10.98 -6.70 18.62
CA PHE A 26 -10.50 -5.33 18.50
C PHE A 26 -9.14 -5.31 17.78
N VAL A 27 -9.15 -4.85 16.52
CA VAL A 27 -7.95 -4.70 15.69
C VAL A 27 -7.20 -3.46 16.14
N ILE A 28 -5.94 -3.64 16.52
CA ILE A 28 -5.05 -2.56 16.98
C ILE A 28 -4.19 -2.03 15.83
N GLY A 29 -3.88 -2.90 14.86
CA GLY A 29 -3.14 -2.53 13.67
C GLY A 29 -3.24 -3.60 12.62
N GLU A 30 -3.19 -3.19 11.37
CA GLU A 30 -3.18 -4.08 10.21
C GLU A 30 -2.29 -3.48 9.13
N GLY A 31 -1.77 -4.32 8.25
CA GLY A 31 -0.94 -3.91 7.13
C GLY A 31 -0.81 -5.04 6.12
N GLU A 32 -0.75 -4.66 4.84
CA GLU A 32 -0.61 -5.58 3.72
C GLU A 32 0.30 -4.95 2.66
N ALA A 33 1.36 -5.67 2.28
CA ALA A 33 2.27 -5.24 1.23
C ALA A 33 3.02 -6.44 0.63
N GLY A 34 3.21 -6.45 -0.69
CA GLY A 34 4.01 -7.48 -1.38
C GLY A 34 3.48 -8.92 -1.21
N GLY A 35 2.20 -9.08 -0.89
CA GLY A 35 1.59 -10.38 -0.56
C GLY A 35 1.78 -10.80 0.90
N TYR A 36 2.51 -10.05 1.72
CA TYR A 36 2.57 -10.26 3.16
C TYR A 36 1.51 -9.43 3.85
N GLN A 37 0.98 -9.98 4.94
CA GLN A 37 -0.05 -9.33 5.73
C GLN A 37 0.14 -9.58 7.21
N TYR A 38 -0.26 -8.60 8.02
CA TYR A 38 -0.41 -8.76 9.46
C TYR A 38 -1.71 -8.13 9.96
N THR A 39 -2.24 -8.68 11.04
CA THR A 39 -3.31 -8.10 11.85
C THR A 39 -2.99 -8.33 13.32
N VAL A 40 -2.93 -7.25 14.09
CA VAL A 40 -2.73 -7.26 15.54
C VAL A 40 -4.09 -7.12 16.21
N LEU A 41 -4.43 -8.10 17.03
CA LEU A 41 -5.68 -8.18 17.77
C LEU A 41 -5.40 -8.05 19.27
N LYS A 42 -6.28 -7.35 19.98
CA LYS A 42 -6.28 -7.36 21.45
C LYS A 42 -6.93 -8.64 21.97
N GLY A 43 -6.15 -9.53 22.56
CA GLY A 43 -6.63 -10.71 23.29
C GLY A 43 -6.95 -10.40 24.75
N GLU A 44 -7.44 -11.40 25.48
CA GLU A 44 -7.72 -11.30 26.93
C GLU A 44 -6.43 -11.16 27.75
N ASP A 45 -5.40 -11.96 27.43
CA ASP A 45 -4.15 -12.05 28.19
C ASP A 45 -2.94 -11.41 27.48
N GLY A 46 -3.13 -10.80 26.31
CA GLY A 46 -2.03 -10.24 25.52
C GLY A 46 -2.39 -9.90 24.08
N LEU A 47 -1.37 -9.63 23.26
CA LEU A 47 -1.53 -9.36 21.83
C LEU A 47 -1.53 -10.67 21.02
N ILE A 48 -2.45 -10.75 20.06
CA ILE A 48 -2.56 -11.87 19.14
C ILE A 48 -2.26 -11.35 17.74
N TRP A 49 -1.30 -11.96 17.07
CA TRP A 49 -0.89 -11.61 15.73
C TRP A 49 -1.43 -12.64 14.75
N LYS A 50 -2.08 -12.17 13.69
CA LYS A 50 -2.33 -12.97 12.49
C LYS A 50 -1.34 -12.47 11.45
N ILE A 51 -0.37 -13.29 11.09
CA ILE A 51 0.58 -12.97 10.03
C ILE A 51 0.35 -13.91 8.85
N GLY A 52 0.71 -13.50 7.64
CA GLY A 52 0.54 -14.35 6.49
C GLY A 52 1.31 -13.93 5.26
N TYR A 53 1.40 -14.89 4.35
CA TYR A 53 1.85 -14.69 2.98
C TYR A 53 0.79 -15.25 2.03
N GLN A 54 0.24 -14.37 1.19
CA GLN A 54 -0.89 -14.63 0.30
C GLN A 54 -2.07 -15.20 1.09
N ASP A 55 -2.56 -16.38 0.73
CA ASP A 55 -3.71 -17.02 1.38
C ASP A 55 -3.34 -17.79 2.66
N HIS A 56 -2.05 -17.88 3.01
CA HIS A 56 -1.59 -18.62 4.18
C HIS A 56 -1.50 -17.69 5.39
N LEU A 57 -2.37 -17.93 6.37
CA LEU A 57 -2.44 -17.18 7.62
C LEU A 57 -2.04 -18.06 8.80
N VAL A 58 -1.17 -17.54 9.66
CA VAL A 58 -0.75 -18.16 10.91
C VAL A 58 -1.12 -17.23 12.06
N THR A 59 -1.64 -17.80 13.14
CA THR A 59 -1.93 -17.05 14.37
C THR A 59 -0.84 -17.31 15.39
N ILE A 60 -0.23 -16.23 15.89
CA ILE A 60 0.88 -16.25 16.83
C ILE A 60 0.49 -15.42 18.06
N TYR A 61 0.72 -15.97 19.24
CA TYR A 61 0.59 -15.23 20.49
C TYR A 61 1.91 -14.49 20.76
N GLU A 62 1.82 -13.20 21.04
CA GLU A 62 2.98 -12.40 21.40
C GLU A 62 3.55 -12.84 22.76
N LYS A 63 4.86 -13.02 22.79
CA LYS A 63 5.66 -13.35 23.97
C LYS A 63 6.95 -12.54 23.91
N GLU A 64 7.64 -12.42 25.05
CA GLU A 64 8.91 -11.70 25.13
C GLU A 64 9.98 -12.23 24.14
N GLU A 65 9.95 -13.53 23.83
CA GLU A 65 10.89 -14.18 22.90
C GLU A 65 10.68 -13.81 21.42
N ASN A 66 9.44 -13.55 21.00
CA ASN A 66 9.09 -13.32 19.58
C ASN A 66 8.66 -11.89 19.28
N GLN A 67 8.44 -11.05 20.31
CA GLN A 67 7.99 -9.67 20.19
C GLN A 67 8.86 -8.85 19.21
N ALA A 68 10.19 -8.93 19.37
CA ALA A 68 11.10 -8.19 18.49
C ALA A 68 10.95 -8.61 17.01
N HIS A 69 10.79 -9.90 16.73
CA HIS A 69 10.60 -10.41 15.37
C HIS A 69 9.26 -9.97 14.78
N LEU A 70 8.19 -9.94 15.59
CA LEU A 70 6.87 -9.45 15.17
C LEU A 70 6.89 -7.95 14.86
N ASP A 71 7.57 -7.16 15.69
CA ASP A 71 7.73 -5.72 15.46
C ASP A 71 8.57 -5.41 14.21
N HIS A 72 9.64 -6.18 13.97
CA HIS A 72 10.42 -6.08 12.74
C HIS A 72 9.61 -6.49 11.51
N PHE A 73 8.87 -7.60 11.58
CA PHE A 73 7.97 -8.02 10.50
C PHE A 73 6.95 -6.94 10.17
N ARG A 74 6.29 -6.35 11.18
CA ARG A 74 5.35 -5.23 11.00
C ARG A 74 6.02 -4.05 10.28
N THR A 75 7.20 -3.67 10.75
CA THR A 75 7.93 -2.51 10.22
C THR A 75 8.29 -2.74 8.75
N ALA A 76 8.87 -3.90 8.45
CA ALA A 76 9.27 -4.26 7.09
C ALA A 76 8.05 -4.36 6.14
N VAL A 77 6.90 -4.88 6.59
CA VAL A 77 5.66 -4.89 5.78
C VAL A 77 5.19 -3.46 5.47
N ASN A 78 5.23 -2.56 6.46
CA ASN A 78 4.82 -1.17 6.26
C ASN A 78 5.80 -0.40 5.36
N ASP A 79 7.09 -0.60 5.54
CA ASP A 79 8.13 0.03 4.73
C ASP A 79 8.10 -0.50 3.30
N LEU A 80 7.86 -1.80 3.10
CA LEU A 80 7.59 -2.39 1.79
C LEU A 80 6.40 -1.71 1.10
N GLY A 81 5.30 -1.51 1.83
CA GLY A 81 4.13 -0.80 1.31
C GLY A 81 4.45 0.64 0.93
N SER A 82 5.19 1.35 1.78
CA SER A 82 5.63 2.73 1.55
C SER A 82 6.52 2.86 0.31
N HIS A 83 7.53 2.01 0.17
CA HIS A 83 8.42 2.00 -0.99
C HIS A 83 7.68 1.63 -2.28
N THR A 84 6.78 0.64 -2.22
CA THR A 84 5.92 0.25 -3.35
C THR A 84 5.04 1.41 -3.79
N PHE A 85 4.37 2.08 -2.85
CA PHE A 85 3.52 3.23 -3.15
C PHE A 85 4.33 4.41 -3.72
N GLY A 86 5.50 4.69 -3.15
CA GLY A 86 6.44 5.70 -3.66
C GLY A 86 6.86 5.41 -5.10
N LEU A 87 7.14 4.15 -5.43
CA LEU A 87 7.47 3.73 -6.80
C LEU A 87 6.30 3.97 -7.76
N ILE A 88 5.07 3.59 -7.37
CA ILE A 88 3.86 3.83 -8.17
C ILE A 88 3.67 5.33 -8.44
N LEU A 89 3.84 6.18 -7.43
CA LEU A 89 3.76 7.64 -7.58
C LEU A 89 4.83 8.18 -8.54
N ALA A 90 6.07 7.70 -8.41
CA ALA A 90 7.18 8.13 -9.26
C ALA A 90 6.94 7.78 -10.74
N ILE A 91 6.51 6.54 -11.00
CA ILE A 91 6.18 6.07 -12.35
C ILE A 91 4.99 6.85 -12.91
N SER A 92 3.94 7.03 -12.12
CA SER A 92 2.76 7.81 -12.51
C SER A 92 3.14 9.25 -12.87
N TYR A 93 4.01 9.88 -12.08
CA TYR A 93 4.53 11.21 -12.34
C TYR A 93 5.33 11.26 -13.66
N LEU A 94 6.20 10.28 -13.92
CA LEU A 94 6.94 10.20 -15.19
C LEU A 94 6.01 10.07 -16.40
N ILE A 95 4.92 9.31 -16.28
CA ILE A 95 3.90 9.21 -17.34
C ILE A 95 3.24 10.57 -17.59
N ILE A 96 2.89 11.31 -16.53
CA ILE A 96 2.31 12.66 -16.66
C ILE A 96 3.31 13.63 -17.33
N VAL A 97 4.57 13.62 -16.89
CA VAL A 97 5.62 14.47 -17.49
C VAL A 97 5.86 14.11 -18.95
N GLY A 98 5.92 12.81 -19.27
CA GLY A 98 6.10 12.33 -20.64
C GLY A 98 4.93 12.70 -21.56
N THR A 99 3.69 12.48 -21.10
CA THR A 99 2.48 12.80 -21.88
C THR A 99 2.31 14.30 -22.09
N THR A 100 2.51 15.11 -21.06
CA THR A 100 2.45 16.58 -21.18
C THR A 100 3.52 17.09 -22.14
N SER A 101 4.77 16.64 -22.00
CA SER A 101 5.85 16.99 -22.92
C SER A 101 5.54 16.61 -24.37
N LEU A 102 4.98 15.41 -24.59
CA LEU A 102 4.59 14.95 -25.93
C LEU A 102 3.45 15.79 -26.53
N VAL A 103 2.44 16.16 -25.73
CA VAL A 103 1.35 17.03 -26.16
C VAL A 103 1.87 18.42 -26.54
N PHE A 104 2.75 19.00 -25.73
CA PHE A 104 3.39 20.29 -26.04
C PHE A 104 4.23 20.20 -27.30
N TYR A 105 5.04 19.15 -27.47
CA TYR A 105 5.82 18.96 -28.69
C TYR A 105 4.93 18.82 -29.92
N LYS A 106 3.85 18.02 -29.85
CA LYS A 106 2.93 17.81 -30.98
C LYS A 106 2.20 19.10 -31.39
N LYS A 107 1.80 19.92 -30.41
CA LYS A 107 1.03 21.15 -30.66
C LYS A 107 1.90 22.32 -31.15
N THR A 108 3.09 22.47 -30.58
CA THR A 108 3.97 23.63 -30.86
C THR A 108 5.12 23.30 -31.81
N LYS A 109 5.32 22.01 -32.15
CA LYS A 109 6.46 21.45 -32.93
C LYS A 109 7.86 21.74 -32.36
N HIS A 110 7.93 22.45 -31.25
CA HIS A 110 9.14 22.76 -30.52
C HIS A 110 8.81 22.88 -29.04
N ILE A 111 9.77 22.55 -28.18
CA ILE A 111 9.71 22.84 -26.74
C ILE A 111 10.72 23.97 -26.49
N PRO A 112 10.32 25.09 -25.87
CA PRO A 112 11.25 26.15 -25.51
C PRO A 112 12.39 25.59 -24.65
N ARG A 113 13.63 26.00 -24.93
CA ARG A 113 14.84 25.46 -24.27
C ARG A 113 14.76 25.49 -22.75
N VAL A 114 14.24 26.58 -22.16
CA VAL A 114 14.08 26.74 -20.70
C VAL A 114 13.06 25.74 -20.15
N SER A 115 11.89 25.62 -20.78
CA SER A 115 10.86 24.64 -20.38
C SER A 115 11.35 23.20 -20.53
N GLY A 116 12.10 22.90 -21.59
CA GLY A 116 12.71 21.59 -21.80
C GLY A 116 13.72 21.23 -20.71
N MET A 117 14.56 22.19 -20.27
CA MET A 117 15.49 21.98 -19.16
C MET A 117 14.76 21.71 -17.85
N ILE A 118 13.69 22.46 -17.53
CA ILE A 118 12.90 22.24 -16.30
C ILE A 118 12.28 20.84 -16.32
N ILE A 119 11.67 20.45 -17.45
CA ILE A 119 11.08 19.12 -17.64
C ILE A 119 12.13 18.03 -17.45
N ALA A 120 13.33 18.20 -18.02
CA ALA A 120 14.42 17.24 -17.90
C ALA A 120 14.88 17.09 -16.44
N CYS A 121 15.06 18.18 -15.70
CA CYS A 121 15.44 18.13 -14.29
C CYS A 121 14.38 17.42 -13.43
N LEU A 122 13.10 17.72 -13.66
CA LEU A 122 11.99 17.06 -12.95
C LEU A 122 11.90 15.57 -13.29
N ALA A 123 12.08 15.21 -14.56
CA ALA A 123 12.12 13.82 -14.98
C ALA A 123 13.29 13.06 -14.34
N LEU A 124 14.49 13.65 -14.32
CA LEU A 124 15.67 13.06 -13.67
C LEU A 124 15.45 12.85 -12.17
N GLY A 125 14.86 13.82 -11.48
CA GLY A 125 14.53 13.69 -10.06
C GLY A 125 13.54 12.55 -9.79
N ALA A 126 12.50 12.43 -10.62
CA ALA A 126 11.53 11.36 -10.51
C ALA A 126 12.12 9.98 -10.83
N VAL A 127 13.01 9.88 -11.82
CA VAL A 127 13.76 8.64 -12.10
C VAL A 127 14.64 8.25 -10.93
N TYR A 128 15.38 9.19 -10.35
CA TYR A 128 16.22 8.94 -9.17
C TYR A 128 15.39 8.40 -8.01
N TYR A 129 14.27 9.05 -7.70
CA TYR A 129 13.38 8.61 -6.64
C TYR A 129 12.78 7.22 -6.93
N ALA A 130 12.37 6.94 -8.18
CA ALA A 130 11.89 5.62 -8.57
C ALA A 130 12.95 4.53 -8.35
N ILE A 131 14.21 4.78 -8.72
CA ILE A 131 15.31 3.84 -8.49
C ILE A 131 15.53 3.61 -6.99
N ALA A 132 15.56 4.68 -6.18
CA ALA A 132 15.73 4.57 -4.74
C ALA A 132 14.59 3.79 -4.08
N SER A 133 13.33 4.08 -4.45
CA SER A 133 12.15 3.33 -3.98
C SER A 133 12.18 1.87 -4.40
N PHE A 134 12.64 1.57 -5.62
CA PHE A 134 12.76 0.19 -6.09
C PHE A 134 13.81 -0.59 -5.30
N ILE A 135 14.97 0.00 -5.03
CA ILE A 135 16.02 -0.63 -4.22
C ILE A 135 15.51 -0.87 -2.79
N GLY A 136 14.88 0.12 -2.17
CA GLY A 136 14.27 -0.02 -0.84
C GLY A 136 13.23 -1.14 -0.81
N MET A 137 12.32 -1.16 -1.79
CA MET A 137 11.31 -2.22 -1.94
C MET A 137 11.93 -3.62 -1.98
N GLN A 138 13.03 -3.81 -2.71
CA GLN A 138 13.68 -5.13 -2.80
C GLN A 138 14.32 -5.55 -1.47
N ALA A 139 14.95 -4.61 -0.75
CA ALA A 139 15.51 -4.88 0.56
C ALA A 139 14.41 -5.28 1.56
N GLU A 140 13.29 -4.55 1.57
CA GLU A 140 12.17 -4.86 2.47
C GLU A 140 11.50 -6.20 2.13
N ILE A 141 11.46 -6.63 0.86
CA ILE A 141 10.96 -7.98 0.51
C ILE A 141 11.82 -9.07 1.15
N GLU A 142 13.15 -8.89 1.15
CA GLU A 142 14.08 -9.84 1.75
C GLU A 142 13.89 -9.89 3.28
N ASP A 143 13.81 -8.73 3.92
CA ASP A 143 13.62 -8.62 5.37
C ASP A 143 12.27 -9.21 5.81
N VAL A 144 11.17 -8.83 5.15
CA VAL A 144 9.83 -9.39 5.45
C VAL A 144 9.85 -10.91 5.29
N GLY A 145 10.47 -11.43 4.23
CA GLY A 145 10.59 -12.87 3.99
C GLY A 145 11.37 -13.59 5.09
N TYR A 146 12.49 -13.01 5.53
CA TYR A 146 13.29 -13.55 6.63
C TYR A 146 12.49 -13.64 7.92
N TYR A 147 11.82 -12.54 8.33
CA TYR A 147 11.05 -12.51 9.56
C TYR A 147 9.82 -13.42 9.49
N TYR A 148 9.15 -13.51 8.33
CA TYR A 148 8.05 -14.43 8.13
C TYR A 148 8.47 -15.88 8.39
N VAL A 149 9.53 -16.35 7.73
CA VAL A 149 10.04 -17.72 7.89
C VAL A 149 10.46 -17.98 9.34
N SER A 150 11.18 -17.04 9.96
CA SER A 150 11.60 -17.18 11.36
C SER A 150 10.43 -17.32 12.34
N LEU A 151 9.29 -16.66 12.06
CA LEU A 151 8.10 -16.68 12.90
C LEU A 151 7.22 -17.91 12.63
N THR A 152 7.28 -18.50 11.44
CA THR A 152 6.44 -19.65 11.06
C THR A 152 7.13 -21.01 11.17
N ASP A 153 8.45 -21.07 11.11
CA ASP A 153 9.23 -22.32 11.22
C ASP A 153 9.67 -22.64 12.66
N SER A 154 9.27 -21.83 13.65
CA SER A 154 9.55 -22.04 15.08
C SER A 154 8.53 -22.93 15.79
#